data_AF-W2S5F5-F1
#
_entry.id   AF-W2S5F5-F1
#
_cell.length_a   1.000
_cell.length_b   1.000
_cell.length_c   1.000
_cell.angle_alpha   90.00
_cell.angle_beta   90.00
_cell.angle_gamma   90.00
#
_symmetry.space_group_name_H-M   'P 1'
#
loop_
_entity.id
_entity.type
_entity.pdbx_description
1 polymer ?
#
loop_
_entity_poly.entity_id
_entity_poly.type
_entity_poly.pdbx_seq_one_letter_code
_entity_poly.pdbx_strand_id
1 'polypeptide(L)'
;MPLLDLANIACGFHAGDAATMVRTVQLAKKHHKLVGAHPGLPDKEGFGRRLMDIPAETLYAQVLYQVGALKAVLDAEGMRLNHIKPHGKLYRMIKDDEAVGRACMRAISTFGVPFVGLPGTRHEALCEEFGVEFVPEFFPDLWYDDEGQTVPIL
;
A
#
# COMPACT_ATOMS: atom_id res chain seq x y z
N MET A 1 -8.25 -0.05 -18.20
CA MET A 1 -8.68 0.39 -16.85
C MET A 1 -9.61 1.60 -16.97
N PRO A 2 -10.87 1.45 -17.41
CA PRO A 2 -11.71 2.63 -17.68
C PRO A 2 -12.41 3.22 -16.44
N LEU A 3 -12.72 2.41 -15.44
CA LEU A 3 -13.72 2.75 -14.39
C LEU A 3 -13.15 3.20 -13.05
N LEU A 4 -11.82 3.19 -12.87
CA LEU A 4 -11.16 3.58 -11.62
C LEU A 4 -10.38 4.88 -11.80
N ASP A 5 -10.19 5.63 -10.73
CA ASP A 5 -9.33 6.83 -10.73
C ASP A 5 -7.91 6.53 -10.23
N LEU A 6 -7.82 5.70 -9.19
CA LEU A 6 -6.58 5.32 -8.50
C LEU A 6 -6.25 3.83 -8.72
N ALA A 7 -5.05 3.54 -9.23
CA ALA A 7 -4.55 2.19 -9.42
C ALA A 7 -3.44 1.87 -8.41
N ASN A 8 -3.73 0.95 -7.48
CA ASN A 8 -2.76 0.38 -6.53
C ASN A 8 -1.97 -0.75 -7.22
N ILE A 9 -0.71 -0.53 -7.60
CA ILE A 9 0.08 -1.51 -8.35
C ILE A 9 0.94 -2.35 -7.40
N ALA A 10 0.83 -3.68 -7.52
CA ALA A 10 1.63 -4.63 -6.74
C ALA A 10 3.14 -4.52 -7.04
N CYS A 11 3.95 -4.63 -5.98
CA CYS A 11 5.38 -4.34 -6.02
C CYS A 11 6.30 -5.60 -6.05
N GLY A 12 5.77 -6.77 -6.42
CA GLY A 12 6.56 -7.99 -6.64
C GLY A 12 6.65 -8.97 -5.47
N PHE A 13 6.21 -8.57 -4.27
CA PHE A 13 6.25 -9.43 -3.07
C PHE A 13 4.99 -10.30 -2.94
N HIS A 14 3.84 -9.67 -2.67
CA HIS A 14 2.57 -10.41 -2.55
C HIS A 14 2.03 -10.86 -3.91
N ALA A 15 2.33 -10.10 -4.97
CA ALA A 15 1.88 -10.33 -6.34
C ALA A 15 2.71 -9.52 -7.33
N GLY A 16 2.50 -9.80 -8.62
CA GLY A 16 3.20 -9.13 -9.71
C GLY A 16 4.66 -9.55 -9.87
N ASP A 17 5.30 -8.96 -10.87
CA ASP A 17 6.71 -9.08 -11.20
C ASP A 17 7.11 -7.80 -11.98
N ALA A 18 8.40 -7.63 -12.28
CA ALA A 18 8.90 -6.43 -12.95
C ALA A 18 8.22 -6.19 -14.31
N ALA A 19 8.06 -7.23 -15.14
CA ALA A 19 7.45 -7.09 -16.47
C ALA A 19 5.96 -6.73 -16.38
N THR A 20 5.25 -7.33 -15.43
CA THR A 20 3.84 -7.03 -15.15
C THR A 20 3.67 -5.62 -14.60
N MET A 21 4.58 -5.16 -13.73
CA MET A 21 4.58 -3.79 -13.21
C MET A 21 4.70 -2.77 -14.34
N VAL A 22 5.68 -2.93 -15.25
CA VAL A 22 5.86 -2.06 -16.42
C VAL A 22 4.60 -2.02 -17.29
N ARG A 23 4.07 -3.19 -17.67
CA ARG A 23 2.85 -3.28 -18.49
C ARG A 23 1.64 -2.61 -17.81
N THR A 24 1.53 -2.75 -16.49
CA THR A 24 0.42 -2.18 -15.72
C THR A 24 0.53 -0.65 -15.64
N VAL A 25 1.73 -0.11 -15.42
CA VAL A 25 1.98 1.34 -15.45
C VAL A 25 1.67 1.92 -16.83
N GLN A 26 2.13 1.27 -17.90
CA GLN A 26 1.82 1.69 -19.28
C GLN A 26 0.31 1.67 -19.56
N LEU A 27 -0.41 0.66 -19.06
CA LEU A 27 -1.86 0.60 -19.18
C LEU A 27 -2.55 1.74 -18.40
N ALA A 28 -2.09 2.03 -17.18
CA ALA A 28 -2.60 3.15 -16.38
C ALA A 28 -2.35 4.49 -17.09
N LYS A 29 -1.16 4.69 -17.66
CA LYS A 29 -0.79 5.85 -18.48
C LYS A 29 -1.74 6.05 -19.66
N LYS A 30 -1.95 4.99 -20.44
CA LYS A 30 -2.86 5.00 -21.61
C LYS A 30 -4.28 5.43 -21.25
N HIS A 31 -4.72 5.12 -20.03
CA HIS A 31 -6.04 5.47 -19.53
C HIS A 31 -6.05 6.68 -18.60
N HIS A 32 -4.95 7.43 -18.51
CA HIS A 32 -4.79 8.62 -17.66
C HIS A 32 -5.14 8.38 -16.18
N LYS A 33 -4.74 7.23 -15.63
CA LYS A 33 -5.01 6.85 -14.24
C LYS A 33 -3.84 7.20 -13.33
N LEU A 34 -4.15 7.59 -12.10
CA LEU A 34 -3.16 7.86 -11.06
C LEU A 34 -2.65 6.55 -10.49
N VAL A 35 -1.34 6.44 -10.29
CA VAL A 35 -0.70 5.18 -9.87
C VAL A 35 -0.11 5.33 -8.47
N GLY A 36 -0.49 4.42 -7.58
CA GLY A 36 0.09 4.28 -6.25
C GLY A 36 0.78 2.93 -6.05
N ALA A 37 1.68 2.89 -5.09
CA ALA A 37 2.36 1.66 -4.70
C ALA A 37 1.46 0.80 -3.80
N HIS A 38 1.44 -0.50 -4.07
CA HIS A 38 0.75 -1.50 -3.26
C HIS A 38 1.74 -2.47 -2.60
N PRO A 39 2.59 -2.00 -1.65
CA PRO A 39 3.57 -2.86 -1.00
C PRO A 39 2.87 -3.90 -0.12
N GLY A 40 3.36 -5.13 -0.11
CA GLY A 40 2.82 -6.22 0.71
C GLY A 40 3.91 -7.05 1.37
N LEU A 41 3.49 -8.03 2.18
CA LEU A 41 4.40 -9.01 2.76
C LEU A 41 5.03 -9.89 1.66
N PRO A 42 6.27 -10.40 1.87
CA PRO A 42 6.97 -11.30 0.94
C PRO A 42 6.36 -12.72 0.95
N ASP A 43 5.07 -12.80 0.63
CA ASP A 43 4.29 -14.03 0.64
C ASP A 43 3.46 -14.15 -0.64
N LYS A 44 4.11 -14.54 -1.74
CA LYS A 44 3.42 -14.67 -3.03
C LYS A 44 2.38 -15.78 -3.02
N GLU A 45 2.69 -16.91 -2.38
CA GLU A 45 1.79 -18.07 -2.27
C GLU A 45 0.53 -17.77 -1.45
N GLY A 46 0.66 -17.04 -0.35
CA GLY A 46 -0.48 -16.58 0.44
C GLY A 46 -1.03 -15.22 0.00
N PHE A 47 -0.59 -14.71 -1.15
CA PHE A 47 -0.98 -13.41 -1.71
C PHE A 47 -0.82 -12.25 -0.70
N GLY A 48 0.17 -12.31 0.19
CA GLY A 48 0.42 -11.29 1.22
C GLY A 48 -0.70 -11.16 2.27
N ARG A 49 -1.56 -12.18 2.42
CA ARG A 49 -2.70 -12.16 3.35
C ARG A 49 -2.46 -12.92 4.66
N ARG A 50 -1.38 -13.69 4.77
CA ARG A 50 -1.03 -14.42 6.00
C ARG A 50 -0.19 -13.55 6.93
N LEU A 51 -0.37 -13.73 8.24
CA LEU A 51 0.51 -13.13 9.22
C LEU A 51 1.92 -13.72 9.08
N MET A 52 2.92 -12.85 9.09
CA MET A 52 4.32 -13.25 9.16
C MET A 52 4.97 -12.47 10.29
N ASP A 53 5.71 -13.17 11.14
CA ASP A 53 6.53 -12.53 12.16
C ASP A 53 7.83 -12.04 11.50
N ILE A 54 7.81 -10.76 11.10
CA ILE A 54 8.93 -10.10 10.44
C ILE A 54 9.34 -8.92 11.32
N PRO A 55 10.64 -8.79 11.68
CA PRO A 55 11.11 -7.65 12.45
C PRO A 55 10.74 -6.32 11.80
N ALA A 56 10.35 -5.33 12.61
CA ALA A 56 9.87 -4.03 12.13
C ALA A 56 10.87 -3.33 11.18
N GLU A 57 12.17 -3.38 11.50
CA GLU A 57 13.21 -2.79 10.63
C GLU A 57 13.38 -3.52 9.30
N THR A 58 13.09 -4.83 9.25
CA THR A 58 13.02 -5.57 8.00
C THR A 58 11.82 -5.08 7.17
N LEU A 59 10.66 -4.82 7.80
CA LEU A 59 9.49 -4.27 7.11
C LEU A 59 9.74 -2.84 6.60
N TYR A 60 10.45 -1.99 7.33
CA TYR A 60 10.92 -0.70 6.83
C TYR A 60 11.67 -0.86 5.50
N ALA A 61 12.70 -1.73 5.47
CA ALA A 61 13.50 -1.95 4.28
C ALA A 61 12.69 -2.53 3.11
N GLN A 62 11.77 -3.47 3.40
CA GLN A 62 10.93 -4.10 2.39
C GLN A 62 9.89 -3.14 1.78
N VAL A 63 9.31 -2.23 2.58
CA VAL A 63 8.41 -1.19 2.07
C VAL A 63 9.18 -0.20 1.21
N LEU A 64 10.34 0.27 1.68
CA LEU A 64 11.20 1.18 0.94
C LEU A 64 11.62 0.59 -0.42
N TYR A 65 12.03 -0.69 -0.43
CA TYR A 65 12.39 -1.42 -1.64
C TYR A 65 11.22 -1.49 -2.64
N GLN A 66 10.05 -1.92 -2.18
CA GLN A 66 8.87 -2.11 -3.02
C GLN A 66 8.38 -0.81 -3.66
N VAL A 67 8.31 0.26 -2.88
CA VAL A 67 7.87 1.57 -3.39
C VAL A 67 8.94 2.17 -4.31
N GLY A 68 10.23 2.02 -3.98
CA GLY A 68 11.33 2.44 -4.85
C GLY A 68 11.33 1.74 -6.21
N ALA A 69 11.05 0.44 -6.24
CA ALA A 69 10.92 -0.32 -7.49
C ALA A 69 9.82 0.23 -8.41
N LEU A 70 8.61 0.48 -7.86
CA LEU A 70 7.53 1.08 -8.65
C LEU A 70 7.87 2.51 -9.08
N LYS A 71 8.48 3.29 -8.18
CA LYS A 71 8.89 4.66 -8.50
C LYS A 71 9.84 4.70 -9.70
N ALA A 72 10.81 3.79 -9.77
CA ALA A 72 11.72 3.72 -10.92
C ALA A 72 10.98 3.44 -12.25
N VAL A 73 9.98 2.55 -12.23
CA VAL A 73 9.14 2.26 -13.41
C VAL A 73 8.29 3.48 -13.80
N LEU A 74 7.71 4.17 -12.82
CA LEU A 74 6.94 5.40 -13.06
C LEU A 74 7.80 6.50 -13.67
N ASP A 75 9.00 6.72 -13.14
CA ASP A 75 9.95 7.70 -13.65
C ASP A 75 10.34 7.39 -15.11
N ALA A 76 10.57 6.11 -15.44
CA ALA A 76 10.86 5.67 -16.81
C ALA A 76 9.68 5.90 -17.79
N GLU A 77 8.45 5.84 -17.29
CA GLU A 77 7.23 6.12 -18.06
C GLU A 77 6.80 7.60 -17.99
N GLY A 78 7.59 8.48 -17.35
CA GLY A 78 7.26 9.90 -17.20
C GLY A 78 6.00 10.14 -16.37
N MET A 79 5.68 9.23 -15.44
CA MET A 79 4.56 9.32 -14.51
C MET A 79 5.08 9.63 -13.10
N ARG A 80 4.19 10.12 -12.24
CA ARG A 80 4.50 10.38 -10.82
C ARG A 80 3.86 9.32 -9.94
N LEU A 81 4.54 8.95 -8.87
CA LEU A 81 3.92 8.21 -7.77
C LEU A 81 2.87 9.10 -7.12
N ASN A 82 1.64 8.61 -6.99
CA ASN A 82 0.51 9.39 -6.50
C ASN A 82 0.15 9.12 -5.04
N HIS A 83 0.21 7.86 -4.59
CA HIS A 83 -0.13 7.47 -3.22
C HIS A 83 0.55 6.14 -2.85
N ILE A 84 0.46 5.76 -1.58
CA ILE A 84 0.84 4.43 -1.10
C ILE A 84 -0.33 3.83 -0.33
N LYS A 85 -0.71 2.60 -0.69
CA LYS A 85 -1.70 1.80 0.03
C LYS A 85 -1.10 0.43 0.32
N PRO A 86 -0.80 0.04 1.56
CA PRO A 86 -0.31 -1.30 1.84
C PRO A 86 -1.32 -2.39 1.46
N HIS A 87 -0.81 -3.57 1.10
CA HIS A 87 -1.60 -4.72 0.71
C HIS A 87 -1.92 -5.63 1.90
N GLY A 88 -3.13 -6.21 1.88
CA GLY A 88 -3.47 -7.42 2.63
C GLY A 88 -3.13 -7.35 4.11
N LYS A 89 -2.29 -8.27 4.58
CA LYS A 89 -1.98 -8.36 6.01
C LYS A 89 -1.07 -7.23 6.48
N LEU A 90 -0.17 -6.71 5.63
CA LEU A 90 0.69 -5.57 5.97
C LEU A 90 -0.14 -4.33 6.34
N TYR A 91 -1.23 -4.09 5.58
CA TYR A 91 -2.18 -3.01 5.88
C TYR A 91 -2.75 -3.10 7.29
N ARG A 92 -3.09 -4.30 7.76
CA ARG A 92 -3.59 -4.49 9.13
C ARG A 92 -2.47 -4.38 10.16
N MET A 93 -1.30 -4.96 9.89
CA MET A 93 -0.15 -4.90 10.80
C MET A 93 0.28 -3.47 11.12
N ILE A 94 0.20 -2.54 10.16
CA ILE A 94 0.57 -1.14 10.38
C ILE A 94 -0.32 -0.47 11.42
N LYS A 95 -1.62 -0.76 11.47
CA LYS A 95 -2.51 -0.22 12.50
C LYS A 95 -2.51 -1.03 13.81
N ASP A 96 -2.20 -2.32 13.75
CA ASP A 96 -2.35 -3.25 14.89
C ASP A 96 -1.08 -3.37 15.75
N ASP A 97 0.11 -3.15 15.17
CA ASP A 97 1.40 -3.26 15.86
C ASP A 97 2.16 -1.94 15.80
N GLU A 98 2.59 -1.43 16.96
CA GLU A 98 3.24 -0.12 17.05
C GLU A 98 4.60 -0.05 16.37
N ALA A 99 5.43 -1.06 16.59
CA ALA A 99 6.79 -1.08 16.07
C ALA A 99 6.74 -1.22 14.54
N VAL A 100 5.89 -2.12 14.04
CA VAL A 100 5.66 -2.29 12.61
C VAL A 100 5.07 -1.02 11.99
N GLY A 101 4.05 -0.42 12.61
CA GLY A 101 3.41 0.79 12.12
C GLY A 101 4.39 1.94 11.94
N ARG A 102 5.18 2.25 12.99
CA ARG A 102 6.22 3.29 12.96
C ARG A 102 7.30 3.00 11.91
N ALA A 103 7.78 1.76 11.81
CA ALA A 103 8.81 1.40 10.84
C ALA A 103 8.31 1.51 9.39
N CYS A 104 7.11 1.01 9.09
CA CYS A 104 6.52 1.13 7.75
C CYS A 104 6.23 2.59 7.40
N MET A 105 5.70 3.38 8.32
CA MET A 105 5.38 4.79 8.06
C MET A 105 6.62 5.65 7.85
N ARG A 106 7.73 5.34 8.55
CA ARG A 106 9.04 5.94 8.26
C ARG A 106 9.53 5.65 6.83
N ALA A 107 9.27 4.45 6.30
CA ALA A 107 9.60 4.14 4.91
C ALA A 107 8.69 4.91 3.94
N ILE A 108 7.38 4.95 4.22
CA ILE A 108 6.36 5.62 3.41
C ILE A 108 6.60 7.13 3.32
N SER A 109 6.94 7.78 4.43
CA SER A 109 7.16 9.23 4.49
C SER A 109 8.31 9.70 3.59
N THR A 110 9.27 8.81 3.28
CA THR A 110 10.38 9.09 2.34
C THR A 110 9.92 9.56 0.96
N PHE A 111 8.73 9.14 0.53
CA PHE A 111 8.25 9.38 -0.84
C PHE A 111 7.41 10.65 -0.99
N GLY A 112 7.00 11.29 0.12
CA GLY A 112 6.25 12.55 0.09
C GLY A 112 4.91 12.46 -0.66
N VAL A 113 4.25 11.29 -0.61
CA VAL A 113 2.92 11.06 -1.22
C VAL A 113 1.92 10.63 -0.16
N PRO A 114 0.61 10.87 -0.36
CA PRO A 114 -0.42 10.47 0.59
C PRO A 114 -0.46 8.96 0.89
N PHE A 115 -0.88 8.64 2.11
CA PHE A 115 -1.17 7.29 2.56
C PHE A 115 -2.67 7.02 2.52
N VAL A 116 -3.09 5.94 1.87
CA VAL A 116 -4.49 5.51 1.84
C VAL A 116 -4.73 4.49 2.95
N GLY A 117 -5.67 4.77 3.86
CA GLY A 117 -5.90 3.92 5.02
C GLY A 117 -7.30 4.03 5.64
N LEU A 118 -7.58 3.12 6.58
CA LEU A 118 -8.82 3.09 7.36
C LEU A 118 -8.92 4.29 8.32
N PRO A 119 -9.96 5.15 8.20
CA PRO A 119 -10.18 6.26 9.12
C PRO A 119 -10.51 5.78 10.53
N GLY A 120 -10.22 6.60 11.55
CA GLY A 120 -10.48 6.26 12.95
C GLY A 120 -9.58 5.13 13.49
N THR A 121 -8.49 4.81 12.79
CA THR A 121 -7.51 3.81 13.23
C THR A 121 -6.13 4.44 13.39
N ARG A 122 -5.18 3.66 13.91
CA ARG A 122 -3.78 4.07 14.04
C ARG A 122 -3.12 4.46 12.72
N HIS A 123 -3.69 4.11 11.56
CA HIS A 123 -3.27 4.67 10.27
C HIS A 123 -3.31 6.20 10.26
N GLU A 124 -4.42 6.78 10.69
CA GLU A 124 -4.64 8.23 10.68
C GLU A 124 -3.69 8.92 11.66
N ALA A 125 -3.57 8.37 12.88
CA ALA A 125 -2.65 8.87 13.89
C ALA A 125 -1.17 8.80 13.44
N LEU A 126 -0.75 7.74 12.76
CA LEU A 126 0.61 7.64 12.23
C LEU A 126 0.86 8.61 11.07
N CYS A 127 -0.15 8.90 10.25
CA CYS A 127 -0.02 9.90 9.20
C CYS A 127 0.23 11.30 9.78
N GLU A 128 -0.52 11.66 10.83
CA GLU A 128 -0.29 12.90 11.58
C GLU A 128 1.12 12.93 12.18
N GLU A 129 1.55 11.84 12.85
CA GLU A 129 2.86 11.75 13.50
C GLU A 129 4.03 11.92 12.52
N PHE A 130 3.93 11.34 11.32
CA PHE A 130 4.99 11.36 10.31
C PHE A 130 4.83 12.48 9.27
N GLY A 131 3.82 13.36 9.42
CA GLY A 131 3.56 14.45 8.48
C GLY A 131 3.20 13.97 7.07
N VAL A 132 2.49 12.85 6.96
CA VAL A 132 2.02 12.27 5.69
C VAL A 132 0.54 12.62 5.52
N GLU A 133 0.14 13.07 4.33
CA GLU A 133 -1.28 13.32 4.02
C GLU A 133 -2.07 12.00 4.10
N PHE A 134 -3.17 12.01 4.85
CA PHE A 134 -4.03 10.86 5.02
C PHE A 134 -5.22 10.89 4.05
N VAL A 135 -5.45 9.80 3.33
CA VAL A 135 -6.61 9.61 2.46
C VAL A 135 -7.48 8.50 3.06
N PRO A 136 -8.68 8.81 3.56
CA PRO A 136 -9.56 7.82 4.18
C PRO A 136 -10.13 6.87 3.12
N GLU A 137 -10.11 5.58 3.44
CA GLU A 137 -10.65 4.52 2.60
C GLU A 137 -11.91 3.90 3.18
N PHE A 138 -12.87 3.60 2.29
CA PHE A 138 -14.10 2.87 2.58
C PHE A 138 -14.26 1.71 1.59
N PHE A 139 -14.80 0.58 2.05
CA PHE A 139 -14.98 -0.64 1.25
C PHE A 139 -16.47 -0.95 1.07
N PRO A 140 -17.09 -0.55 -0.06
CA PRO A 140 -18.52 -0.77 -0.28
C PRO A 140 -18.91 -2.25 -0.46
N ASP A 141 -17.93 -3.14 -0.64
CA ASP A 141 -18.07 -4.57 -0.89
C ASP A 141 -17.79 -5.43 0.36
N LEU A 142 -17.53 -4.81 1.51
CA LEU A 142 -17.30 -5.50 2.78
C LEU A 142 -18.43 -5.26 3.78
N TRP A 143 -18.63 -6.25 4.66
CA TRP A 143 -19.49 -6.09 5.83
C TRP A 143 -18.74 -5.33 6.93
N TYR A 144 -19.50 -4.55 7.70
CA TYR A 144 -19.01 -3.81 8.86
C TYR A 144 -19.79 -4.23 10.10
N ASP A 145 -19.12 -4.30 11.25
CA ASP A 145 -19.77 -4.45 12.55
C ASP A 145 -20.30 -3.08 13.06
N ASP A 146 -20.98 -3.10 14.21
CA ASP A 146 -21.57 -1.90 14.81
C ASP A 146 -20.50 -0.88 15.25
N GLU A 147 -19.25 -1.35 15.43
CA GLU A 147 -18.06 -0.53 15.71
C GLU A 147 -17.39 0.03 14.44
N GLY A 148 -17.93 -0.24 13.25
CA GLY A 148 -17.43 0.27 11.99
C GLY A 148 -16.13 -0.41 11.52
N GLN A 149 -15.81 -1.60 12.01
CA GLN A 149 -14.69 -2.41 11.55
C GLN A 149 -15.12 -3.38 10.45
N THR A 150 -14.24 -3.63 9.48
CA THR A 150 -14.51 -4.63 8.43
C THR A 150 -14.54 -6.04 9.01
N VAL A 151 -15.63 -6.77 8.78
CA VAL A 151 -15.78 -8.16 9.22
C VAL A 151 -14.89 -9.07 8.36
N PRO A 152 -14.11 -9.98 8.95
CA PRO A 152 -13.35 -10.98 8.19
C PRO A 152 -14.28 -11.88 7.37
N ILE A 153 -13.98 -12.03 6.08
CA ILE A 153 -14.63 -13.04 5.24
C ILE A 153 -13.91 -14.37 5.52
N LEU A 154 -14.67 -15.34 6.02
CA LEU A 154 -14.22 -16.73 6.27
C LEU A 154 -13.81 -17.44 4.97
#